data_AF-A0A644Y0W7-F1
#
_entry.id   AF-A0A644Y0W7-F1
#
_cell.length_a   1.000
_cell.length_b   1.000
_cell.length_c   1.000
_cell.angle_alpha   90.00
_cell.angle_beta   90.00
_cell.angle_gamma   90.00
#
_symmetry.space_group_name_H-M   'P 1'
#
loop_
_entity.id
_entity.type
_entity.pdbx_description
1 polymer ?
#
loop_
_entity_poly.entity_id
_entity_poly.type
_entity_poly.pdbx_seq_one_letter_code
_entity_poly.pdbx_strand_id
1 'polypeptide(L)'
;MDQKKGNRLNNKGKKKRQDMYGVLLTGFVTWVLIALLLFFGVRWLVKAGLAQREEVVDNPPVVPEAPVQPTPPVIEDDAIDYAKLAAGDELYVGVVSTLVTMGFPDFTDIKGVDEENIISFGVWEVLKSSRYSKGMSYADDRVYIDAAYVEQAVREELGYTGTITHRTVSLYGEFKYDMLSNRYSAPSYGIAYGTLPVVRTCTVRDGIVTLVVDCYPMSEEQEESEVKTEPSGTIKFTLDVSGDVPIVESKQTVSG
;
A
#
# COMPACT_ATOMS: atom_id res chain seq x y z
N MET A 1 -59.18 -66.48 29.14
CA MET A 1 -59.03 -65.66 27.92
C MET A 1 -59.09 -64.21 28.37
N ASP A 2 -58.12 -63.31 28.28
CA ASP A 2 -56.92 -63.16 27.46
C ASP A 2 -55.88 -62.29 28.21
N GLN A 3 -54.84 -62.91 28.79
CA GLN A 3 -53.65 -62.20 29.32
C GLN A 3 -52.53 -62.16 28.26
N LYS A 4 -52.72 -61.42 27.15
CA LYS A 4 -51.68 -61.37 26.10
C LYS A 4 -51.43 -60.00 25.45
N LYS A 5 -51.87 -58.88 26.05
CA LYS A 5 -51.65 -57.53 25.51
C LYS A 5 -50.62 -56.67 26.26
N GLY A 6 -50.16 -57.05 27.45
CA GLY A 6 -49.26 -56.23 28.28
C GLY A 6 -47.78 -56.19 27.84
N ASN A 7 -47.27 -57.21 27.14
CA ASN A 7 -45.82 -57.35 26.90
C ASN A 7 -45.30 -56.75 25.58
N ARG A 8 -46.17 -56.23 24.69
CA ARG A 8 -45.74 -55.69 23.38
C ARG A 8 -45.38 -54.20 23.39
N LEU A 9 -45.83 -53.42 24.38
CA LEU A 9 -45.57 -51.97 24.44
C LEU A 9 -44.21 -51.63 25.07
N ASN A 10 -43.69 -52.47 25.97
CA ASN A 10 -42.41 -52.19 26.65
C ASN A 10 -41.18 -52.46 25.75
N ASN A 11 -41.30 -53.32 24.73
CA ASN A 11 -40.21 -53.61 23.79
C ASN A 11 -40.04 -52.55 22.68
N LYS A 12 -41.09 -51.79 22.33
CA LYS A 12 -41.01 -50.75 21.30
C LYS A 12 -40.27 -49.49 21.79
N GLY A 13 -40.39 -49.14 23.07
CA GLY A 13 -39.71 -47.98 23.67
C GLY A 13 -38.20 -48.20 23.85
N LYS A 14 -37.78 -49.43 24.21
CA LYS A 14 -36.36 -49.79 24.31
C LYS A 14 -35.66 -49.81 22.95
N LYS A 15 -36.33 -50.31 21.91
CA LYS A 15 -35.79 -50.34 20.55
C LYS A 15 -35.55 -48.94 19.96
N LYS A 16 -36.50 -48.01 20.15
CA LYS A 16 -36.34 -46.61 19.72
C LYS A 16 -35.17 -45.87 20.39
N ARG A 17 -34.87 -46.16 21.66
CA ARG A 17 -33.72 -45.57 22.36
C ARG A 17 -32.39 -46.16 21.85
N GLN A 18 -32.32 -47.47 21.60
CA GLN A 18 -31.13 -48.10 21.01
C GLN A 18 -30.83 -47.56 19.59
N ASP A 19 -31.84 -47.36 18.76
CA ASP A 19 -31.66 -46.82 17.41
C ASP A 19 -31.13 -45.37 17.43
N MET A 20 -31.57 -44.57 18.41
CA MET A 20 -31.14 -43.16 18.54
C MET A 20 -29.68 -43.02 19.01
N TYR A 21 -29.20 -43.89 19.91
CA TYR A 21 -27.78 -43.93 20.27
C TYR A 21 -26.91 -44.41 19.11
N GLY A 22 -27.42 -45.33 18.28
CA GLY A 22 -26.73 -45.77 17.06
C GLY A 22 -26.47 -44.62 16.09
N VAL A 23 -27.49 -43.80 15.81
CA VAL A 23 -27.38 -42.65 14.89
C VAL A 23 -26.42 -41.58 15.42
N LEU A 24 -26.49 -41.25 16.72
CA LEU A 24 -25.59 -40.29 17.35
C LEU A 24 -24.13 -40.78 17.36
N LEU A 25 -23.92 -42.08 17.61
CA LEU A 25 -22.58 -42.68 17.58
C LEU A 25 -22.01 -42.66 16.15
N THR A 26 -22.81 -42.98 15.13
CA THR A 26 -22.36 -42.92 13.73
C THR A 26 -22.04 -41.50 13.29
N GLY A 27 -22.83 -40.51 13.73
CA GLY A 27 -22.53 -39.10 13.47
C GLY A 27 -21.20 -38.67 14.11
N PHE A 28 -20.97 -39.02 15.37
CA PHE A 28 -19.72 -38.69 16.07
C PHE A 28 -18.50 -39.35 15.42
N VAL A 29 -18.58 -40.65 15.07
CA VAL A 29 -17.51 -41.37 14.36
C VAL A 29 -17.21 -40.73 13.00
N THR A 30 -18.22 -40.23 12.30
CA THR A 30 -18.05 -39.57 11.00
C THR A 30 -17.29 -38.25 11.14
N TRP A 31 -17.64 -37.43 12.14
CA TRP A 31 -16.92 -36.19 12.43
C TRP A 31 -15.47 -36.42 12.88
N VAL A 32 -15.22 -37.47 13.67
CA VAL A 32 -13.85 -37.86 14.07
C VAL A 32 -13.03 -38.31 12.86
N LEU A 33 -13.63 -39.06 11.93
CA LEU A 33 -12.95 -39.48 10.68
C LEU A 33 -12.62 -38.29 9.77
N ILE A 34 -13.53 -37.32 9.64
CA ILE A 34 -13.27 -36.08 8.87
C ILE A 34 -12.13 -35.27 9.51
N ALA A 35 -12.13 -35.11 10.83
CA ALA A 35 -11.07 -34.42 11.54
C ALA A 35 -9.71 -35.14 11.39
N LEU A 36 -9.70 -36.47 11.44
CA LEU A 36 -8.51 -37.28 11.16
C LEU A 36 -8.02 -37.11 9.73
N LEU A 37 -8.90 -37.13 8.73
CA LEU A 37 -8.54 -36.91 7.33
C LEU A 37 -7.96 -35.53 7.08
N LEU A 38 -8.52 -34.48 7.70
CA LEU A 38 -7.97 -33.12 7.62
C LEU A 38 -6.61 -33.03 8.32
N PHE A 39 -6.47 -33.61 9.52
CA PHE A 39 -5.21 -33.57 10.26
C PHE A 39 -4.08 -34.34 9.55
N PHE A 40 -4.36 -35.54 9.04
CA PHE A 40 -3.41 -36.33 8.28
C PHE A 40 -3.17 -35.77 6.86
N GLY A 41 -4.20 -35.23 6.21
CA GLY A 41 -4.10 -34.60 4.90
C GLY A 41 -3.20 -33.35 4.92
N VAL A 42 -3.41 -32.44 5.88
CA VAL A 42 -2.55 -31.26 6.08
C VAL A 42 -1.11 -31.68 6.41
N ARG A 43 -0.94 -32.70 7.25
CA ARG A 43 0.40 -33.21 7.61
C ARG A 43 1.11 -33.88 6.43
N TRP A 44 0.37 -34.55 5.53
CA TRP A 44 0.92 -35.11 4.29
C TRP A 44 1.30 -34.01 3.30
N LEU A 45 0.50 -32.96 3.17
CA LEU A 45 0.77 -31.81 2.30
C LEU A 45 2.01 -31.02 2.77
N VAL A 46 2.18 -30.84 4.09
CA VAL A 46 3.38 -30.24 4.67
C VAL A 46 4.62 -31.13 4.46
N LYS A 47 4.49 -32.45 4.61
CA LYS A 47 5.61 -33.38 4.35
C LYS A 47 5.95 -33.50 2.86
N ALA A 48 4.97 -33.51 1.97
CA ALA A 48 5.19 -33.54 0.52
C ALA A 48 5.80 -32.23 0.02
N GLY A 49 5.36 -31.08 0.56
CA GLY A 49 5.97 -29.78 0.29
C GLY A 49 7.39 -29.62 0.83
N LEU A 50 7.76 -30.35 1.89
CA LEU A 50 9.13 -30.38 2.43
C LEU A 50 10.01 -31.47 1.79
N ALA A 51 9.43 -32.57 1.30
CA ALA A 51 10.17 -33.66 0.64
C ALA A 51 10.58 -33.34 -0.81
N GLN A 52 10.05 -32.27 -1.41
CA GLN A 52 10.55 -31.74 -2.67
C GLN A 52 11.84 -30.92 -2.54
N ARG A 53 12.42 -30.82 -1.33
CA ARG A 53 13.62 -30.00 -1.06
C ARG A 53 14.88 -30.80 -0.66
N GLU A 54 14.96 -32.08 -0.98
CA GLU A 54 16.19 -32.87 -0.79
C GLU A 54 16.43 -33.85 -1.93
N GLU A 55 17.13 -33.40 -2.96
CA GLU A 55 18.12 -34.20 -3.69
C GLU A 55 19.19 -33.23 -4.24
N VAL A 56 20.19 -32.93 -3.40
CA VAL A 56 21.41 -32.24 -3.83
C VAL A 56 22.36 -33.33 -4.33
N VAL A 57 22.39 -33.50 -5.65
CA VAL A 57 23.46 -34.23 -6.34
C VAL A 57 24.67 -33.32 -6.44
N ASP A 58 25.80 -33.82 -5.94
CA ASP A 58 27.11 -33.19 -5.92
C ASP A 58 27.63 -33.02 -7.36
N ASN A 59 27.47 -31.81 -7.90
CA ASN A 59 28.15 -31.28 -9.08
C ASN A 59 27.90 -29.76 -9.07
N PRO A 60 28.92 -28.89 -9.06
CA PRO A 60 28.68 -27.44 -9.04
C PRO A 60 28.01 -27.04 -10.36
N PRO A 61 26.73 -26.63 -10.36
CA PRO A 61 26.13 -26.01 -11.52
C PRO A 61 26.75 -24.62 -11.62
N VAL A 62 27.21 -24.24 -12.81
CA VAL A 62 27.36 -22.83 -13.16
C VAL A 62 25.99 -22.20 -12.87
N VAL A 63 25.90 -21.45 -11.78
CA VAL A 63 24.69 -20.71 -11.43
C VAL A 63 24.49 -19.71 -12.57
N PRO A 64 23.45 -19.83 -13.42
CA PRO A 64 23.02 -18.67 -14.15
C PRO A 64 22.61 -17.68 -13.06
N GLU A 65 23.37 -16.61 -12.95
CA GLU A 65 23.08 -15.45 -12.11
C GLU A 65 21.57 -15.22 -12.22
N ALA A 66 20.84 -15.44 -11.10
CA ALA A 66 19.42 -15.15 -11.08
C ALA A 66 19.26 -13.75 -11.66
N PRO A 67 18.31 -13.50 -12.60
CA PRO A 67 18.16 -12.17 -13.16
C PRO A 67 18.05 -11.23 -11.97
N VAL A 68 19.06 -10.36 -11.84
CA VAL A 68 19.15 -9.39 -10.76
C VAL A 68 17.81 -8.70 -10.81
N GLN A 69 16.94 -8.97 -9.83
CA GLN A 69 15.69 -8.23 -9.73
C GLN A 69 16.13 -6.78 -9.76
N PRO A 70 15.67 -5.96 -10.73
CA PRO A 70 16.07 -4.58 -10.80
C PRO A 70 15.67 -4.01 -9.45
N THR A 71 16.68 -3.76 -8.62
CA THR A 71 16.45 -2.99 -7.40
C THR A 71 16.07 -1.64 -7.98
N PRO A 72 14.84 -1.15 -7.71
CA PRO A 72 14.47 0.17 -8.17
C PRO A 72 15.58 1.12 -7.73
N PRO A 73 15.95 2.12 -8.54
CA PRO A 73 16.85 3.15 -8.07
C PRO A 73 16.27 3.66 -6.76
N VAL A 74 16.95 3.38 -5.65
CA VAL A 74 16.61 3.96 -4.37
C VAL A 74 16.91 5.43 -4.59
N ILE A 75 15.85 6.22 -4.76
CA ILE A 75 15.98 7.67 -4.69
C ILE A 75 16.37 7.92 -3.23
N GLU A 76 17.65 8.23 -3.01
CA GLU A 76 18.12 8.71 -1.73
C GLU A 76 17.31 9.97 -1.43
N ASP A 77 16.42 9.84 -0.44
CA ASP A 77 15.52 10.90 -0.03
C ASP A 77 16.30 11.72 0.99
N ASP A 78 17.29 12.46 0.51
CA ASP A 78 18.02 13.40 1.33
C ASP A 78 17.00 14.42 1.87
N ALA A 79 16.78 14.38 3.19
CA ALA A 79 15.83 15.26 3.85
C ALA A 79 16.11 16.72 3.43
N ILE A 80 15.08 17.38 2.88
CA ILE A 80 15.22 18.75 2.37
C ILE A 80 15.53 19.71 3.53
N ASP A 81 16.71 20.33 3.49
CA ASP A 81 17.08 21.38 4.42
C ASP A 81 16.47 22.72 3.95
N TYR A 82 15.23 22.99 4.38
CA TYR A 82 14.49 24.20 4.02
C TYR A 82 15.20 25.50 4.40
N ALA A 83 16.13 25.47 5.37
CA ALA A 83 16.89 26.65 5.78
C ALA A 83 18.00 27.01 4.77
N LYS A 84 18.37 26.08 3.88
CA LYS A 84 19.38 26.29 2.83
C LYS A 84 18.78 26.57 1.45
N LEU A 85 17.47 26.38 1.28
CA LEU A 85 16.82 26.60 -0.01
C LEU A 85 16.91 28.06 -0.46
N ALA A 86 17.37 28.25 -1.69
CA ALA A 86 17.49 29.52 -2.37
C ALA A 86 16.54 29.59 -3.58
N ALA A 87 16.29 30.82 -4.06
CA ALA A 87 15.53 31.00 -5.28
C ALA A 87 16.26 30.36 -6.48
N GLY A 88 15.54 29.57 -7.27
CA GLY A 88 16.08 28.79 -8.39
C GLY A 88 16.35 27.32 -8.08
N ASP A 89 16.34 26.91 -6.81
CA ASP A 89 16.55 25.50 -6.44
C ASP A 89 15.39 24.62 -6.93
N GLU A 90 15.72 23.47 -7.51
CA GLU A 90 14.75 22.50 -8.02
C GLU A 90 14.44 21.45 -6.94
N LEU A 91 13.15 21.17 -6.71
CA LEU A 91 12.73 20.16 -5.74
C LEU A 91 12.31 18.87 -6.47
N TYR A 92 13.23 17.92 -6.52
CA TYR A 92 13.04 16.63 -7.18
C TYR A 92 12.42 15.55 -6.28
N VAL A 93 12.48 15.74 -4.97
CA VAL A 93 12.08 14.76 -3.95
C VAL A 93 11.21 15.41 -2.87
N GLY A 94 10.70 14.60 -1.95
CA GLY A 94 9.87 15.01 -0.82
C GLY A 94 8.43 15.42 -1.17
N VAL A 95 7.63 15.59 -0.11
CA VAL A 95 6.18 15.86 -0.17
C VAL A 95 5.77 16.99 -1.11
N VAL A 96 6.55 18.08 -1.16
CA VAL A 96 6.26 19.23 -2.04
C VAL A 96 6.36 18.83 -3.51
N SER A 97 7.38 18.05 -3.88
CA SER A 97 7.52 17.53 -5.24
C SER A 97 6.33 16.65 -5.61
N THR A 98 5.95 15.71 -4.74
CA THR A 98 4.77 14.84 -4.94
C THR A 98 3.49 15.65 -5.16
N LEU A 99 3.17 16.60 -4.27
CA LEU A 99 1.95 17.41 -4.38
C LEU A 99 1.89 18.26 -5.65
N VAL A 100 3.03 18.80 -6.09
CA VAL A 100 3.12 19.61 -7.31
C VAL A 100 3.00 18.72 -8.55
N THR A 101 3.78 17.64 -8.63
CA THR A 101 3.77 16.72 -9.78
C THR A 101 2.38 16.12 -10.01
N MET A 102 1.64 15.83 -8.93
CA MET A 102 0.28 15.31 -9.03
C MET A 102 -0.76 16.40 -9.35
N GLY A 103 -0.42 17.68 -9.27
CA GLY A 103 -1.43 18.75 -9.35
C GLY A 103 -2.49 18.61 -8.25
N PHE A 104 -2.06 18.26 -7.03
CA PHE A 104 -2.95 18.02 -5.88
C PHE A 104 -3.82 19.26 -5.60
N PRO A 105 -5.08 19.12 -5.19
CA PRO A 105 -5.97 20.26 -4.95
C PRO A 105 -5.44 21.18 -3.84
N ASP A 106 -5.90 22.44 -3.85
CA ASP A 106 -5.58 23.38 -2.78
C ASP A 106 -6.30 23.02 -1.48
N PHE A 107 -5.64 23.26 -0.36
CA PHE A 107 -6.21 23.04 0.97
C PHE A 107 -5.57 23.94 2.03
N THR A 108 -6.37 24.26 3.04
CA THR A 108 -5.93 24.83 4.34
C THR A 108 -6.19 23.88 5.51
N ASP A 109 -6.99 22.84 5.27
CA ASP A 109 -7.21 21.71 6.17
C ASP A 109 -7.34 20.47 5.29
N ILE A 110 -6.44 19.52 5.46
CA ILE A 110 -6.40 18.28 4.68
C ILE A 110 -7.70 17.46 4.84
N LYS A 111 -8.43 17.62 5.95
CA LYS A 111 -9.70 16.91 6.18
C LYS A 111 -10.81 17.35 5.22
N GLY A 112 -10.68 18.52 4.61
CA GLY A 112 -11.60 19.01 3.60
C GLY A 112 -11.32 18.49 2.19
N VAL A 113 -10.20 17.79 1.98
CA VAL A 113 -9.83 17.23 0.68
C VAL A 113 -10.54 15.90 0.44
N ASP A 114 -10.93 15.66 -0.81
CA ASP A 114 -11.53 14.40 -1.21
C ASP A 114 -10.57 13.22 -0.98
N GLU A 115 -11.10 12.13 -0.42
CA GLU A 115 -10.31 10.99 0.03
C GLU A 115 -9.59 10.27 -1.12
N GLU A 116 -10.09 10.34 -2.36
CA GLU A 116 -9.37 9.74 -3.50
C GLU A 116 -8.06 10.48 -3.79
N ASN A 117 -8.01 11.80 -3.59
CA ASN A 117 -6.78 12.57 -3.67
C ASN A 117 -5.79 12.13 -2.59
N ILE A 118 -6.29 11.99 -1.36
CA ILE A 118 -5.50 11.58 -0.19
C ILE A 118 -4.90 10.19 -0.39
N ILE A 119 -5.70 9.22 -0.85
CA ILE A 119 -5.24 7.87 -1.18
C ILE A 119 -4.18 7.91 -2.29
N SER A 120 -4.46 8.65 -3.36
CA SER A 120 -3.53 8.76 -4.50
C SER A 120 -2.20 9.36 -4.08
N PHE A 121 -2.22 10.37 -3.19
CA PHE A 121 -1.03 10.97 -2.63
C PHE A 121 -0.23 9.94 -1.83
N GLY A 122 -0.87 9.23 -0.89
CA GLY A 122 -0.17 8.25 -0.07
C GLY A 122 0.43 7.11 -0.90
N VAL A 123 -0.24 6.66 -1.96
CA VAL A 123 0.31 5.66 -2.88
C VAL A 123 1.54 6.19 -3.61
N TRP A 124 1.48 7.41 -4.15
CA TRP A 124 2.60 8.05 -4.82
C TRP A 124 3.80 8.30 -3.90
N GLU A 125 3.53 8.74 -2.68
CA GLU A 125 4.57 9.03 -1.72
C GLU A 125 5.32 7.75 -1.31
N VAL A 126 4.60 6.64 -1.12
CA VAL A 126 5.22 5.34 -0.86
C VAL A 126 6.07 4.86 -2.04
N LEU A 127 5.63 5.13 -3.28
CA LEU A 127 6.37 4.75 -4.49
C LEU A 127 7.66 5.55 -4.66
N LYS A 128 7.67 6.84 -4.30
CA LYS A 128 8.81 7.74 -4.54
C LYS A 128 9.81 7.78 -3.38
N SER A 129 9.34 7.66 -2.14
CA SER A 129 10.19 7.84 -0.97
C SER A 129 10.79 6.52 -0.49
N SER A 130 12.11 6.50 -0.35
CA SER A 130 12.84 5.35 0.20
C SER A 130 12.46 5.03 1.65
N ARG A 131 11.89 6.00 2.39
CA ARG A 131 11.37 5.85 3.75
C ARG A 131 10.32 4.74 3.87
N TYR A 132 9.48 4.59 2.86
CA TYR A 132 8.37 3.64 2.86
C TYR A 132 8.67 2.34 2.07
N SER A 133 9.93 2.15 1.65
CA SER A 133 10.37 0.99 0.85
C SER A 133 9.97 -0.37 1.42
N LYS A 134 9.88 -0.51 2.75
CA LYS A 134 9.45 -1.75 3.42
C LYS A 134 7.99 -2.12 3.17
N GLY A 135 7.16 -1.16 2.78
CA GLY A 135 5.76 -1.37 2.42
C GLY A 135 5.56 -1.83 0.98
N MET A 136 6.64 -1.98 0.21
CA MET A 136 6.59 -2.31 -1.20
C MET A 136 7.10 -3.72 -1.49
N SER A 137 6.49 -4.34 -2.49
CA SER A 137 7.01 -5.56 -3.12
C SER A 137 6.81 -5.47 -4.63
N TYR A 138 7.76 -6.04 -5.37
CA TYR A 138 7.83 -5.91 -6.82
C TYR A 138 7.48 -7.26 -7.49
N ALA A 139 6.71 -7.17 -8.57
CA ALA A 139 6.54 -8.22 -9.56
C ALA A 139 6.82 -7.64 -10.95
N ASP A 140 6.98 -8.49 -11.96
CA ASP A 140 7.51 -8.13 -13.28
C ASP A 140 6.92 -6.83 -13.87
N ASP A 141 5.60 -6.64 -13.82
CA ASP A 141 4.90 -5.47 -14.38
C ASP A 141 4.19 -4.59 -13.33
N ARG A 142 4.27 -4.94 -12.04
CA ARG A 142 3.52 -4.25 -10.98
C ARG A 142 4.30 -4.07 -9.70
N VAL A 143 4.02 -2.96 -9.03
CA VAL A 143 4.43 -2.71 -7.64
C VAL A 143 3.22 -2.89 -6.74
N TYR A 144 3.38 -3.67 -5.68
CA TYR A 144 2.37 -3.87 -4.65
C TYR A 144 2.74 -3.08 -3.40
N ILE A 145 1.77 -2.36 -2.85
CA ILE A 145 1.97 -1.42 -1.75
C ILE A 145 1.00 -1.76 -0.62
N ASP A 146 1.52 -2.00 0.57
CA ASP A 146 0.71 -2.26 1.77
C ASP A 146 -0.09 -0.98 2.16
N ALA A 147 -1.40 -1.13 2.36
CA ALA A 147 -2.29 -0.02 2.71
C ALA A 147 -1.88 0.73 3.99
N ALA A 148 -1.27 0.01 4.95
CA ALA A 148 -0.76 0.61 6.18
C ALA A 148 0.34 1.66 5.94
N TYR A 149 1.16 1.48 4.90
CA TYR A 149 2.20 2.46 4.54
C TYR A 149 1.60 3.66 3.81
N VAL A 150 0.51 3.47 3.05
CA VAL A 150 -0.27 4.58 2.49
C VAL A 150 -0.84 5.43 3.63
N GLU A 151 -1.48 4.82 4.63
CA GLU A 151 -1.98 5.56 5.80
C GLU A 151 -0.85 6.26 6.57
N GLN A 152 0.31 5.60 6.71
CA GLN A 152 1.47 6.17 7.37
C GLN A 152 1.96 7.42 6.65
N ALA A 153 2.18 7.34 5.32
CA ALA A 153 2.65 8.47 4.53
C ALA A 153 1.70 9.67 4.60
N VAL A 154 0.39 9.43 4.46
CA VAL A 154 -0.60 10.53 4.56
C VAL A 154 -0.59 11.16 5.96
N ARG A 155 -0.47 10.36 7.02
CA ARG A 155 -0.45 10.87 8.40
C ARG A 155 0.82 11.67 8.68
N GLU A 156 1.97 11.18 8.26
CA GLU A 156 3.27 11.77 8.54
C GLU A 156 3.54 13.03 7.71
N GLU A 157 3.11 13.06 6.44
CA GLU A 157 3.43 14.16 5.52
C GLU A 157 2.31 15.22 5.42
N LEU A 158 1.04 14.83 5.61
CA LEU A 158 -0.10 15.75 5.50
C LEU A 158 -0.85 15.95 6.83
N GLY A 159 -0.44 15.29 7.91
CA GLY A 159 -1.12 15.38 9.21
C GLY A 159 -2.55 14.83 9.20
N TYR A 160 -2.90 13.98 8.24
CA TYR A 160 -4.26 13.44 8.13
C TYR A 160 -4.54 12.43 9.25
N THR A 161 -5.50 12.76 10.11
CA THR A 161 -5.89 11.90 11.25
C THR A 161 -7.20 11.15 11.01
N GLY A 162 -7.80 11.25 9.82
CA GLY A 162 -9.04 10.53 9.49
C GLY A 162 -8.79 9.05 9.25
N THR A 163 -9.85 8.25 9.30
CA THR A 163 -9.80 6.86 8.83
C THR A 163 -9.89 6.85 7.31
N ILE A 164 -8.95 6.18 6.64
CA ILE A 164 -8.97 6.02 5.19
C ILE A 164 -9.84 4.83 4.81
N THR A 165 -10.87 5.06 3.99
CA THR A 165 -11.66 3.99 3.38
C THR A 165 -11.02 3.58 2.06
N HIS A 166 -10.11 2.61 2.12
CA HIS A 166 -9.36 2.13 0.95
C HIS A 166 -10.27 1.65 -0.19
N ARG A 167 -9.94 2.09 -1.40
CA ARG A 167 -10.64 1.78 -2.65
C ARG A 167 -9.69 1.90 -3.83
N THR A 168 -10.04 1.27 -4.96
CA THR A 168 -9.34 1.51 -6.24
C THR A 168 -9.52 2.97 -6.63
N VAL A 169 -8.42 3.64 -6.99
CA VAL A 169 -8.42 5.02 -7.47
C VAL A 169 -7.69 5.08 -8.81
N SER A 170 -8.20 5.92 -9.72
CA SER A 170 -7.61 6.15 -11.04
C SER A 170 -7.04 7.57 -11.18
N LEU A 171 -7.06 8.33 -10.08
CA LEU A 171 -6.60 9.70 -10.04
C LEU A 171 -5.07 9.71 -9.94
N TYR A 172 -4.41 10.39 -10.88
CA TYR A 172 -2.95 10.50 -10.96
C TYR A 172 -2.20 9.16 -11.11
N GLY A 173 -2.89 8.08 -11.49
CA GLY A 173 -2.34 6.74 -11.68
C GLY A 173 -3.42 5.67 -11.58
N GLU A 174 -3.18 4.48 -12.14
CA GLU A 174 -4.09 3.33 -11.99
C GLU A 174 -3.75 2.50 -10.75
N PHE A 175 -4.29 2.89 -9.58
CA PHE A 175 -4.03 2.21 -8.31
C PHE A 175 -5.19 1.29 -7.95
N LYS A 176 -5.03 -0.01 -8.22
CA LYS A 176 -6.06 -1.03 -7.93
C LYS A 176 -5.89 -1.58 -6.52
N TYR A 177 -6.94 -1.51 -5.71
CA TYR A 177 -6.95 -2.00 -4.33
C TYR A 177 -7.51 -3.42 -4.24
N ASP A 178 -6.79 -4.31 -3.56
CA ASP A 178 -7.24 -5.66 -3.21
C ASP A 178 -7.56 -5.72 -1.71
N MET A 179 -8.86 -5.91 -1.41
CA MET A 179 -9.37 -6.01 -0.04
C MET A 179 -8.91 -7.27 0.69
N LEU A 180 -8.57 -8.36 0.00
CA LEU A 180 -8.17 -9.61 0.66
C LEU A 180 -6.73 -9.52 1.17
N SER A 181 -5.85 -8.88 0.41
CA SER A 181 -4.45 -8.69 0.77
C SER A 181 -4.15 -7.34 1.42
N ASN A 182 -5.12 -6.41 1.45
CA ASN A 182 -4.97 -5.03 1.91
C ASN A 182 -3.81 -4.29 1.21
N ARG A 183 -3.74 -4.44 -0.11
CA ARG A 183 -2.66 -3.89 -0.93
C ARG A 183 -3.20 -3.12 -2.13
N TYR A 184 -2.49 -2.05 -2.46
CA TYR A 184 -2.59 -1.41 -3.75
C TYR A 184 -1.67 -2.10 -4.75
N SER A 185 -2.02 -2.02 -6.03
CA SER A 185 -1.19 -2.45 -7.14
C SER A 185 -1.13 -1.33 -8.18
N ALA A 186 0.09 -0.92 -8.51
CA ALA A 186 0.41 0.11 -9.49
C ALA A 186 1.25 -0.50 -10.62
N PRO A 187 1.16 0.01 -11.87
CA PRO A 187 2.11 -0.33 -12.92
C PRO A 187 3.54 0.01 -12.50
N SER A 188 4.53 -0.80 -12.90
CA SER A 188 5.95 -0.52 -12.62
C SER A 188 6.57 0.54 -13.56
N TYR A 189 5.87 0.92 -14.64
CA TYR A 189 6.30 1.89 -15.64
C TYR A 189 5.12 2.73 -16.14
N GLY A 190 5.42 3.85 -16.81
CA GLY A 190 4.43 4.67 -17.51
C GLY A 190 3.64 5.63 -16.62
N ILE A 191 4.14 5.95 -15.42
CA ILE A 191 3.55 6.99 -14.57
C ILE A 191 4.24 8.32 -14.88
N ALA A 192 3.54 9.21 -15.59
CA ALA A 192 4.09 10.47 -16.07
C ALA A 192 4.36 11.47 -14.92
N TYR A 193 5.46 12.23 -15.02
CA TYR A 193 5.77 13.35 -14.15
C TYR A 193 5.19 14.64 -14.76
N GLY A 194 4.22 15.28 -14.09
CA GLY A 194 3.53 16.44 -14.65
C GLY A 194 4.36 17.73 -14.61
N THR A 195 4.88 18.10 -13.43
CA THR A 195 5.52 19.40 -13.20
C THR A 195 6.67 19.30 -12.20
N LEU A 196 7.68 20.16 -12.41
CA LEU A 196 8.82 20.38 -11.54
C LEU A 196 8.62 21.66 -10.72
N PRO A 197 8.57 21.59 -9.39
CA PRO A 197 8.64 22.78 -8.54
C PRO A 197 10.05 23.36 -8.48
N VAL A 198 10.14 24.67 -8.69
CA VAL A 198 11.36 25.48 -8.53
C VAL A 198 11.11 26.54 -7.46
N VAL A 199 12.01 26.65 -6.48
CA VAL A 199 11.87 27.58 -5.37
C VAL A 199 11.87 29.02 -5.88
N ARG A 200 10.82 29.78 -5.58
CA ARG A 200 10.77 31.24 -5.78
C ARG A 200 11.22 31.96 -4.52
N THR A 201 10.68 31.55 -3.38
CA THR A 201 11.08 32.07 -2.05
C THR A 201 10.87 31.01 -0.99
N CYS A 202 11.82 30.86 -0.08
CA CYS A 202 11.68 30.07 1.13
C CYS A 202 11.91 30.96 2.35
N THR A 203 11.02 30.91 3.33
CA THR A 203 11.20 31.61 4.61
C THR A 203 10.90 30.67 5.76
N VAL A 204 11.81 30.61 6.73
CA VAL A 204 11.68 29.78 7.93
C VAL A 204 11.57 30.68 9.15
N ARG A 205 10.52 30.49 9.96
CA ARG A 205 10.31 31.21 11.22
C ARG A 205 9.66 30.28 12.23
N ASP A 206 10.28 30.16 13.41
CA ASP A 206 9.72 29.41 14.55
C ASP A 206 9.30 27.97 14.19
N GLY A 207 10.07 27.27 13.35
CA GLY A 207 9.75 25.91 12.90
C GLY A 207 8.69 25.83 11.81
N ILE A 208 8.17 26.96 11.31
CA ILE A 208 7.25 27.03 10.19
C ILE A 208 7.97 27.52 8.93
N VAL A 209 7.81 26.79 7.85
CA VAL A 209 8.30 27.14 6.51
C VAL A 209 7.15 27.70 5.69
N THR A 210 7.32 28.91 5.16
CA THR A 210 6.52 29.39 4.03
C THR A 210 7.35 29.27 2.76
N LEU A 211 6.97 28.34 1.90
CA LEU A 211 7.65 28.03 0.65
C LEU A 211 6.75 28.44 -0.52
N VAL A 212 7.29 29.22 -1.45
CA VAL A 212 6.62 29.55 -2.72
C VAL A 212 7.44 28.95 -3.83
N VAL A 213 6.78 28.17 -4.69
CA VAL A 213 7.41 27.51 -5.84
C VAL A 213 6.70 27.90 -7.13
N ASP A 214 7.49 28.02 -8.18
CA ASP A 214 7.04 28.11 -9.55
C ASP A 214 7.03 26.70 -10.17
N CYS A 215 5.92 26.35 -10.83
CA CYS A 215 5.71 25.03 -11.40
C CYS A 215 6.07 25.07 -12.88
N TYR A 216 7.03 24.26 -13.30
CA TYR A 216 7.41 24.14 -14.71
C TYR A 216 6.94 22.80 -15.26
N PRO A 217 6.30 22.77 -16.44
CA PRO A 217 5.97 21.50 -17.09
C PRO A 217 7.26 20.73 -17.40
N MET A 218 7.29 19.44 -17.10
CA MET A 218 8.35 18.56 -17.60
C MET A 218 7.91 18.04 -18.98
N SER A 219 8.73 18.19 -20.02
CA SER A 219 8.53 17.47 -21.28
C SER A 219 9.36 16.19 -21.28
N GLU A 220 8.81 15.08 -21.81
CA GLU A 220 9.54 13.82 -22.01
C GLU A 220 10.65 13.97 -23.09
N GLU A 221 10.51 14.98 -23.95
CA GLU A 221 11.47 15.37 -24.98
C GLU A 221 12.01 16.76 -24.62
N GLN A 222 13.14 16.83 -23.94
CA GLN A 222 13.88 18.09 -23.79
C GLN A 222 15.31 17.84 -24.26
N GLU A 223 15.51 17.95 -25.58
CA GLU A 223 16.82 18.33 -26.10
C GLU A 223 17.24 19.61 -25.35
N GLU A 224 18.50 19.68 -24.89
CA GLU A 224 19.09 20.65 -23.94
C GLU A 224 18.94 22.16 -24.26
N SER A 225 18.04 22.57 -25.16
CA SER A 225 17.98 23.93 -25.71
C SER A 225 16.66 24.69 -25.57
N GLU A 226 15.56 24.09 -25.06
CA GLU A 226 14.36 24.88 -24.73
C GLU A 226 14.42 25.44 -23.32
N VAL A 227 14.82 26.71 -23.24
CA VAL A 227 14.75 27.56 -22.06
C VAL A 227 13.35 27.44 -21.42
N LYS A 228 13.30 27.01 -20.15
CA LYS A 228 12.13 27.10 -19.25
C LYS A 228 11.54 28.52 -19.31
N THR A 229 10.59 28.76 -20.21
CA THR A 229 10.33 30.15 -20.60
C THR A 229 9.31 30.82 -19.70
N GLU A 230 8.28 30.11 -19.21
CA GLU A 230 7.34 30.62 -18.19
C GLU A 230 6.80 29.50 -17.29
N PRO A 231 6.57 29.76 -15.98
CA PRO A 231 5.93 28.80 -15.10
C PRO A 231 4.44 28.64 -15.44
N SER A 232 3.93 27.40 -15.36
CA SER A 232 2.52 27.09 -15.56
C SER A 232 1.63 27.53 -14.39
N GLY A 233 2.24 27.84 -13.24
CA GLY A 233 1.57 28.39 -12.07
C GLY A 233 2.55 28.59 -10.92
N THR A 234 2.09 29.31 -9.90
CA THR A 234 2.84 29.51 -8.64
C THR A 234 2.01 28.93 -7.49
N ILE A 235 2.66 28.17 -6.62
CA ILE A 235 2.02 27.53 -5.47
C ILE A 235 2.74 27.95 -4.20
N LYS A 236 1.96 28.30 -3.17
CA LYS A 236 2.43 28.57 -1.82
C LYS A 236 2.10 27.38 -0.92
N PHE A 237 3.11 26.93 -0.19
CA PHE A 237 3.02 25.93 0.85
C PHE A 237 3.32 26.55 2.21
N THR A 238 2.64 26.05 3.24
CA THR A 238 3.02 26.24 4.64
C THR A 238 3.33 24.86 5.21
N LEU A 239 4.51 24.68 5.80
CA LEU A 239 4.96 23.42 6.39
C LEU A 239 5.39 23.64 7.84
N ASP A 240 5.05 22.70 8.72
CA ASP A 240 5.64 22.57 10.05
C ASP A 240 6.84 21.62 9.97
N VAL A 241 8.04 22.13 10.26
CA VAL A 241 9.31 21.38 10.27
C VAL A 241 9.88 21.23 11.68
N SER A 242 9.05 21.41 12.71
CA SER A 242 9.47 21.25 14.11
C SER A 242 9.62 19.78 14.55
N GLY A 243 9.01 18.85 13.81
CA GLY A 243 9.13 17.41 14.02
C GLY A 243 10.24 16.74 13.19
N ASP A 244 10.29 15.41 13.26
CA ASP A 244 11.25 14.61 12.48
C ASP A 244 10.93 14.60 10.97
N VAL A 245 9.70 14.97 10.60
CA VAL A 245 9.20 15.02 9.22
C VAL A 245 8.46 16.33 9.01
N PRO A 246 8.69 17.04 7.89
CA PRO A 246 7.87 18.17 7.49
C PRO A 246 6.40 17.75 7.33
N ILE A 247 5.48 18.47 7.97
CA ILE A 247 4.05 18.30 7.77
C ILE A 247 3.54 19.46 6.91
N VAL A 248 2.89 19.17 5.78
CA VAL A 248 2.26 20.21 4.95
C VAL A 248 0.94 20.63 5.56
N GLU A 249 0.91 21.84 6.14
CA GLU A 249 -0.29 22.41 6.74
C GLU A 249 -1.24 23.01 5.69
N SER A 250 -0.69 23.52 4.59
CA SER A 250 -1.51 24.10 3.51
C SER A 250 -0.80 24.11 2.17
N LYS A 251 -1.61 24.09 1.11
CA LYS A 251 -1.23 24.27 -0.29
C LYS A 251 -2.22 25.24 -0.96
N GLN A 252 -1.72 26.30 -1.57
CA GLN A 252 -2.56 27.32 -2.21
C GLN A 252 -1.95 27.78 -3.54
N THR A 253 -2.75 27.77 -4.59
CA THR A 253 -2.39 28.39 -5.87
C THR A 253 -2.40 29.90 -5.71
N VAL A 254 -1.31 30.56 -6.09
CA VAL A 254 -1.18 32.01 -6.06
C VAL A 254 -1.71 32.57 -7.37
N SER A 255 -2.84 33.28 -7.33
CA SER A 255 -3.33 34.03 -8.48
C SER A 255 -2.40 35.21 -8.75
N GLY A 256 -1.82 35.26 -9.95
CA GLY A 256 -1.03 36.40 -10.44
C GLY A 256 -1.88 37.60 -10.84
#